data_AF-A0A8S8YIK2-F1
#
_entry.id   AF-A0A8S8YIK2-F1
#
_cell.length_a   1.000
_cell.length_b   1.000
_cell.length_c   1.000
_cell.angle_alpha   90.00
_cell.angle_beta   90.00
_cell.angle_gamma   90.00
#
_symmetry.space_group_name_H-M   'P 1'
#
loop_
_entity.id
_entity.type
_entity.pdbx_description
1 polymer ?
#
loop_
_entity_poly.entity_id
_entity_poly.type
_entity_poly.pdbx_seq_one_letter_code
_entity_poly.pdbx_strand_id
1 'polypeptide(L)'
;MSDDENPAVGGDDLMSPHELLEELDTDESGWIESDEFEKRDPIDKELDRIRTRREKASRRFPRGIEDFVLIGGLIYGILFFGGTLAMSAGLLGNSVALDETLSDTFLDFENCTDPGDEVWINVWIDDSHNIRIDAMNVPADAIYTDISYSLSEGSAKDSLGTVITEENSTTIKIDIETWPDGEYDLHAEFTNRTVEYADEEDVNGTWTGKTIAQSTVFVEIKSRAPGWLGCLGLKMTL
;
A
#
# COMPACT_ATOMS: atom_id res chain seq x y z
N MET A 1 -8.46 -60.45 45.71
CA MET A 1 -7.24 -60.63 44.92
C MET A 1 -6.20 -59.75 45.56
N SER A 2 -5.30 -60.42 46.27
CA SER A 2 -4.13 -59.91 46.96
C SER A 2 -2.97 -59.75 45.97
N ASP A 3 -1.94 -59.03 46.42
CA ASP A 3 -0.54 -59.06 45.94
C ASP A 3 -0.27 -58.26 44.65
N ASP A 4 0.77 -57.43 44.49
CA ASP A 4 1.90 -57.02 45.33
C ASP A 4 2.50 -55.75 44.66
N GLU A 5 2.85 -54.72 45.44
CA GLU A 5 3.79 -53.67 45.03
C GLU A 5 5.20 -54.27 45.10
N ASN A 6 5.84 -54.49 43.95
CA ASN A 6 7.28 -54.80 43.93
C ASN A 6 8.05 -53.49 43.69
N PRO A 7 8.77 -52.94 44.69
CA PRO A 7 9.69 -51.83 44.45
C PRO A 7 10.83 -52.33 43.56
N ALA A 8 11.28 -51.46 42.65
CA ALA A 8 12.46 -51.70 41.82
C ALA A 8 13.69 -51.89 42.72
N VAL A 9 14.08 -53.14 42.93
CA VAL A 9 15.36 -53.52 43.53
C VAL A 9 16.43 -53.37 42.45
N GLY A 10 17.43 -52.54 42.72
CA GLY A 10 18.59 -52.33 41.85
C GLY A 10 19.01 -50.87 41.83
N GLY A 11 19.39 -50.34 43.00
CA GLY A 11 19.72 -48.92 43.16
C GLY A 11 20.69 -48.68 44.30
N ASP A 12 21.71 -49.51 44.44
CA ASP A 12 22.74 -49.40 45.47
C ASP A 12 23.91 -50.35 45.18
N ASP A 13 24.72 -49.99 44.18
CA ASP A 13 26.18 -50.20 44.30
C ASP A 13 26.90 -49.26 43.33
N LEU A 14 27.09 -48.02 43.77
CA LEU A 14 28.06 -47.14 43.13
C LEU A 14 29.41 -47.45 43.79
N MET A 15 30.24 -48.24 43.12
CA MET A 15 31.61 -48.50 43.57
C MET A 15 32.32 -47.18 43.84
N SER A 16 33.10 -47.16 44.90
CA SER A 16 33.97 -46.02 45.18
C SER A 16 35.01 -45.87 44.05
N PRO A 17 35.46 -44.65 43.71
CA PRO A 17 36.47 -44.46 42.66
C PRO A 17 37.78 -45.24 42.90
N HIS A 18 38.03 -45.67 44.14
CA HIS A 18 39.17 -46.50 44.50
C HIS A 18 38.94 -47.98 44.18
N GLU A 19 37.74 -48.53 44.41
CA GLU A 19 37.41 -49.91 44.04
C GLU A 19 37.41 -50.12 42.52
N LEU A 20 37.01 -49.11 41.74
CA LEU A 20 37.08 -49.16 40.28
C LEU A 20 38.51 -49.21 39.73
N LEU A 21 39.47 -48.63 40.45
CA LEU A 21 40.88 -48.67 40.05
C LEU A 21 41.52 -50.01 40.39
N GLU A 22 41.06 -50.64 41.47
CA GLU A 22 41.54 -51.94 41.93
C GLU A 22 40.97 -53.09 41.07
N GLU A 23 39.74 -52.96 40.56
CA GLU A 23 39.18 -53.92 39.60
C GLU A 23 39.82 -53.83 38.21
N LEU A 24 40.25 -52.63 37.81
CA LEU A 24 40.84 -52.41 36.49
C LEU A 24 42.32 -52.77 36.41
N ASP A 25 42.98 -52.93 37.55
CA ASP A 25 44.37 -53.36 37.69
C ASP A 25 44.40 -54.86 37.99
N THR A 26 44.14 -55.70 36.97
CA THR A 26 43.92 -57.14 37.19
C THR A 26 45.17 -57.87 37.70
N ASP A 27 46.35 -57.23 37.67
CA ASP A 27 47.62 -57.77 38.17
C ASP A 27 48.20 -57.05 39.41
N GLU A 28 47.44 -56.12 40.01
CA GLU A 28 47.78 -55.40 41.26
C GLU A 28 49.15 -54.67 41.17
N SER A 29 49.51 -54.19 39.98
CA SER A 29 50.82 -53.56 39.71
C SER A 29 50.84 -52.04 39.99
N GLY A 30 49.68 -51.44 40.24
CA GLY A 30 49.49 -50.02 40.53
C GLY A 30 49.54 -49.11 39.30
N TRP A 31 49.63 -49.67 38.09
CA TRP A 31 49.68 -48.93 36.82
C TRP A 31 48.80 -49.59 35.77
N ILE A 32 47.77 -48.88 35.31
CA ILE A 32 46.84 -49.39 34.29
C ILE A 32 47.50 -49.32 32.91
N GLU A 33 47.78 -50.47 32.29
CA GLU A 33 48.29 -50.54 30.92
C GLU A 33 47.19 -50.23 29.89
N SER A 34 47.57 -49.67 28.73
CA SER A 34 46.62 -49.14 27.74
C SER A 34 45.74 -50.19 27.05
N ASP A 35 46.18 -51.45 27.07
CA ASP A 35 45.46 -52.62 26.57
C ASP A 35 44.40 -53.11 27.56
N GLU A 36 44.58 -52.87 28.85
CA GLU A 36 43.59 -53.17 29.88
C GLU A 36 42.42 -52.16 29.89
N PHE A 37 42.70 -50.91 29.53
CA PHE A 37 41.68 -49.88 29.26
C PHE A 37 40.81 -50.19 28.03
N GLU A 38 41.25 -51.11 27.15
CA GLU A 38 40.49 -51.54 25.98
C GLU A 38 39.32 -52.49 26.35
N LYS A 39 39.23 -52.96 27.60
CA LYS A 39 38.05 -53.62 28.19
C LYS A 39 36.93 -52.64 28.57
N ARG A 40 36.89 -51.42 28.02
CA ARG A 40 35.66 -50.61 28.11
C ARG A 40 34.49 -51.42 27.57
N ASP A 41 33.43 -51.50 28.36
CA ASP A 41 32.25 -52.28 28.01
C ASP A 41 31.76 -51.87 26.61
N PRO A 42 31.40 -52.83 25.74
CA PRO A 42 30.89 -52.52 24.41
C PRO A 42 29.66 -51.59 24.46
N ILE A 43 28.97 -51.60 25.61
CA ILE A 43 27.83 -50.74 25.95
C ILE A 43 28.23 -49.25 25.97
N ASP A 44 29.38 -48.89 26.53
CA ASP A 44 29.84 -47.49 26.58
C ASP A 44 30.23 -46.97 25.20
N LYS A 45 30.84 -47.83 24.38
CA LYS A 45 31.13 -47.53 22.97
C LYS A 45 29.86 -47.32 22.15
N GLU A 46 28.80 -48.07 22.45
CA GLU A 46 27.49 -47.89 21.84
C GLU A 46 26.77 -46.64 22.35
N LEU A 47 26.89 -46.32 23.64
CA LEU A 47 26.38 -45.09 24.24
C LEU A 47 27.04 -43.86 23.63
N ASP A 48 28.36 -43.86 23.44
CA ASP A 48 29.07 -42.77 22.76
C ASP A 48 28.68 -42.65 21.28
N ARG A 49 28.36 -43.78 20.62
CA ARG A 49 27.82 -43.80 19.25
C ARG A 49 26.40 -43.25 19.17
N ILE A 50 25.59 -43.43 20.21
CA ILE A 50 24.25 -42.84 20.33
C ILE A 50 24.37 -41.35 20.65
N ARG A 51 25.29 -40.98 21.55
CA ARG A 51 25.57 -39.60 21.95
C ARG A 51 26.05 -38.77 20.77
N THR A 52 27.02 -39.25 20.00
CA THR A 52 27.49 -38.58 18.78
C THR A 52 26.42 -38.46 17.71
N ARG A 53 25.48 -39.41 17.60
CA ARG A 53 24.30 -39.29 16.71
C ARG A 53 23.30 -38.24 17.19
N ARG A 54 23.11 -38.09 18.50
CA ARG A 54 22.22 -37.09 19.10
C ARG A 54 22.84 -35.70 19.14
N GLU A 55 24.14 -35.57 19.40
CA GLU A 55 24.85 -34.29 19.46
C GLU A 55 25.12 -33.72 18.05
N LYS A 56 25.38 -34.56 17.03
CA LYS A 56 25.38 -34.14 15.61
C LYS A 56 23.99 -33.87 15.03
N ALA A 57 22.92 -34.14 15.78
CA ALA A 57 21.57 -33.73 15.40
C ALA A 57 21.33 -32.22 15.63
N SER A 58 22.27 -31.50 16.26
CA SER A 58 22.39 -30.03 16.15
C SER A 58 22.94 -29.63 14.77
N ARG A 59 22.33 -30.16 13.71
CA ARG A 59 22.73 -29.90 12.33
C ARG A 59 22.30 -28.47 11.99
N ARG A 60 23.24 -27.53 12.09
CA ARG A 60 23.07 -26.13 11.66
C ARG A 60 22.59 -26.10 10.20
N PHE A 61 21.40 -25.56 9.98
CA PHE A 61 20.89 -25.16 8.66
C PHE A 61 21.93 -24.31 7.90
N PRO A 62 22.08 -24.41 6.57
CA PRO A 62 21.47 -25.32 5.58
C PRO A 62 22.50 -26.27 4.89
N ARG A 63 22.06 -27.46 4.44
CA ARG A 63 22.92 -28.49 3.79
C ARG A 63 22.42 -28.98 2.41
N GLY A 64 21.22 -28.64 1.95
CA GLY A 64 20.66 -29.14 0.67
C GLY A 64 19.77 -28.14 -0.08
N ILE A 65 19.38 -28.49 -1.32
CA ILE A 65 18.54 -27.66 -2.22
C ILE A 65 17.15 -27.40 -1.61
N GLU A 66 16.61 -28.36 -0.86
CA GLU A 66 15.34 -28.22 -0.13
C GLU A 66 15.38 -27.10 0.92
N ASP A 67 16.52 -26.90 1.59
CA ASP A 67 16.67 -25.83 2.59
C ASP A 67 16.67 -24.45 1.92
N PHE A 68 17.11 -24.33 0.66
CA PHE A 68 17.06 -23.07 -0.09
C PHE A 68 15.64 -22.69 -0.47
N VAL A 69 14.79 -23.66 -0.80
CA VAL A 69 13.36 -23.42 -1.06
C VAL A 69 12.66 -22.97 0.23
N LEU A 70 13.00 -23.57 1.37
CA LEU A 70 12.44 -23.21 2.67
C LEU A 70 12.87 -21.78 3.09
N ILE A 71 14.15 -21.43 2.93
CA ILE A 71 14.65 -20.08 3.18
C ILE A 71 14.03 -19.07 2.21
N GLY A 72 13.92 -19.42 0.93
CA GLY A 72 13.27 -18.58 -0.08
C GLY A 72 11.80 -18.32 0.25
N GLY A 73 11.06 -19.36 0.66
CA GLY A 73 9.67 -19.25 1.11
C GLY A 73 9.52 -18.40 2.37
N LEU A 74 10.46 -18.50 3.32
CA LEU A 74 10.46 -17.66 4.53
C LEU A 74 10.71 -16.19 4.20
N ILE A 75 11.69 -15.90 3.33
CA ILE A 75 11.97 -14.53 2.88
C ILE A 75 10.76 -13.97 2.12
N TYR A 76 10.19 -14.75 1.20
CA TYR A 76 8.99 -14.37 0.46
C TYR A 76 7.82 -14.10 1.40
N GLY A 77 7.63 -14.95 2.41
CA GLY A 77 6.60 -14.74 3.44
C GLY A 77 6.80 -13.45 4.23
N ILE A 78 8.04 -13.15 4.65
CA ILE A 78 8.36 -11.90 5.36
C ILE A 78 8.12 -10.69 4.46
N LEU A 79 8.53 -10.73 3.19
CA LEU A 79 8.29 -9.62 2.26
C LEU A 79 6.80 -9.44 1.96
N PHE A 80 6.06 -10.52 1.76
CA PHE A 80 4.63 -10.48 1.46
C PHE A 80 3.82 -9.98 2.66
N PHE A 81 4.00 -10.58 3.84
CA PHE A 81 3.29 -10.16 5.05
C PHE A 81 3.80 -8.81 5.56
N GLY A 82 5.09 -8.52 5.45
CA GLY A 82 5.68 -7.24 5.84
C GLY A 82 5.20 -6.10 4.95
N GLY A 83 5.21 -6.30 3.63
CA GLY A 83 4.71 -5.31 2.67
C GLY A 83 3.21 -5.06 2.82
N THR A 84 2.40 -6.12 2.90
CA THR A 84 0.94 -5.97 3.11
C THR A 84 0.61 -5.32 4.44
N LEU A 85 1.33 -5.64 5.52
CA LEU A 85 1.14 -5.00 6.83
C LEU A 85 1.61 -3.54 6.82
N ALA A 86 2.73 -3.21 6.16
CA ALA A 86 3.20 -1.84 6.02
C ALA A 86 2.22 -0.96 5.22
N MET A 87 1.67 -1.50 4.13
CA MET A 87 0.66 -0.83 3.32
C MET A 87 -0.66 -0.67 4.10
N SER A 88 -1.11 -1.73 4.79
CA SER A 88 -2.35 -1.70 5.59
C SER A 88 -2.26 -0.80 6.83
N ALA A 89 -1.07 -0.70 7.44
CA ALA A 89 -0.82 0.19 8.57
C ALA A 89 -0.59 1.66 8.13
N GLY A 90 -0.59 1.94 6.82
CA GLY A 90 -0.31 3.28 6.29
C GLY A 90 1.14 3.72 6.50
N LEU A 91 2.07 2.81 6.81
CA LEU A 91 3.46 3.12 7.13
C LEU A 91 4.23 3.64 5.90
N LEU A 92 3.80 3.24 4.70
CA LEU A 92 4.35 3.73 3.43
C LEU A 92 3.86 5.15 3.07
N GLY A 93 2.99 5.74 3.89
CA GLY A 93 2.52 7.12 3.75
C GLY A 93 1.66 7.36 2.51
N ASN A 94 0.93 8.48 2.52
CA ASN A 94 0.20 8.98 1.35
C ASN A 94 1.17 9.70 0.40
N SER A 95 2.29 9.04 0.05
CA SER A 95 3.36 9.68 -0.71
C SER A 95 3.12 9.52 -2.20
N VAL A 96 2.87 10.65 -2.86
CA VAL A 96 2.65 10.74 -4.31
C VAL A 96 3.87 10.25 -5.09
N ALA A 97 5.09 10.47 -4.58
CA ALA A 97 6.32 9.98 -5.21
C ALA A 97 6.39 8.44 -5.29
N LEU A 98 5.83 7.72 -4.32
CA LEU A 98 5.75 6.25 -4.41
C LEU A 98 4.67 5.81 -5.41
N ASP A 99 3.56 6.53 -5.49
CA ASP A 99 2.48 6.24 -6.43
C ASP A 99 2.90 6.51 -7.89
N GLU A 100 3.57 7.65 -8.15
CA GLU A 100 4.13 8.01 -9.46
C GLU A 100 5.16 6.95 -9.93
N THR A 101 6.10 6.58 -9.07
CA THR A 101 7.13 5.56 -9.39
C THR A 101 6.59 4.14 -9.56
N LEU A 102 5.44 3.82 -8.96
CA LEU A 102 4.76 2.55 -9.18
C LEU A 102 3.87 2.57 -10.44
N SER A 103 3.32 3.73 -10.80
CA SER A 103 2.53 3.92 -12.03
C SER A 103 3.39 3.93 -13.29
N ASP A 104 4.69 4.26 -13.21
CA ASP A 104 5.66 4.20 -14.33
C ASP A 104 6.07 2.75 -14.72
N THR A 105 5.16 1.79 -14.57
CA THR A 105 5.37 0.40 -14.97
C THR A 105 4.87 0.20 -16.39
N PHE A 106 5.60 -0.54 -17.24
CA PHE A 106 5.23 -0.82 -18.65
C PHE A 106 3.81 -1.39 -18.90
N LEU A 107 3.13 -1.87 -17.86
CA LEU A 107 1.76 -2.39 -17.94
C LEU A 107 0.69 -1.30 -17.78
N ASP A 108 1.05 -0.13 -17.27
CA ASP A 108 0.15 1.00 -17.14
C ASP A 108 0.54 2.08 -18.17
N PHE A 109 -0.41 2.45 -19.03
CA PHE A 109 -0.17 3.44 -20.09
C PHE A 109 -0.59 4.85 -19.67
N GLU A 110 -1.27 4.99 -18.54
CA GLU A 110 -1.69 6.27 -17.98
C GLU A 110 -0.84 6.58 -16.75
N ASN A 111 0.19 7.41 -16.95
CA ASN A 111 0.97 7.94 -15.85
C ASN A 111 0.06 8.80 -14.95
N CYS A 112 0.02 8.50 -13.65
CA CYS A 112 -0.65 9.35 -12.70
C CYS A 112 0.08 10.69 -12.65
N THR A 113 -0.47 11.68 -13.34
CA THR A 113 0.15 13.00 -13.43
C THR A 113 -0.31 13.80 -12.22
N ASP A 114 0.59 14.01 -11.26
CA ASP A 114 0.31 14.87 -10.11
C ASP A 114 0.28 16.34 -10.58
N PRO A 115 -0.85 17.06 -10.42
CA PRO A 115 -0.86 18.50 -10.64
C PRO A 115 -0.01 19.26 -9.60
N GLY A 116 0.45 18.61 -8.53
CA GLY A 116 1.38 19.18 -7.55
C GLY A 116 0.85 20.48 -6.94
N ASP A 117 1.66 21.54 -7.01
CA ASP A 117 1.31 22.89 -6.56
C ASP A 117 0.68 23.77 -7.67
N GLU A 118 0.29 23.21 -8.82
CA GLU A 118 -0.44 23.94 -9.84
C GLU A 118 -1.94 24.01 -9.53
N VAL A 119 -2.58 25.12 -9.92
CA VAL A 119 -4.03 25.28 -9.81
C VAL A 119 -4.68 24.49 -10.93
N TRP A 120 -5.65 23.65 -10.60
CA TRP A 120 -6.38 22.83 -11.58
C TRP A 120 -7.88 22.83 -11.29
N ILE A 121 -8.69 22.49 -12.29
CA ILE A 121 -10.15 22.45 -12.18
C ILE A 121 -10.60 20.99 -12.22
N ASN A 122 -11.41 20.62 -11.23
CA ASN A 122 -12.13 19.36 -11.23
C ASN A 122 -13.58 19.60 -11.66
N VAL A 123 -14.07 18.81 -12.61
CA VAL A 123 -15.49 18.79 -12.97
C VAL A 123 -16.01 17.38 -12.70
N TRP A 124 -17.10 17.27 -11.95
CA TRP A 124 -17.65 15.98 -11.55
C TRP A 124 -19.15 16.05 -11.28
N ILE A 125 -19.79 14.90 -11.11
CA ILE A 125 -21.23 14.77 -10.86
C ILE A 125 -21.46 14.42 -9.39
N ASP A 126 -22.24 15.25 -8.70
CA ASP A 126 -22.63 15.03 -7.29
C ASP A 126 -23.71 13.96 -7.13
N ASP A 127 -23.89 13.45 -5.91
CA ASP A 127 -24.91 12.44 -5.56
C ASP A 127 -26.33 12.89 -5.95
N SER A 128 -26.56 14.20 -5.94
CA SER A 128 -27.81 14.83 -6.37
C SER A 128 -27.90 15.01 -7.90
N HIS A 129 -27.06 14.32 -8.69
CA HIS A 129 -26.96 14.41 -10.15
C HIS A 129 -26.68 15.82 -10.68
N ASN A 130 -26.11 16.71 -9.86
CA ASN A 130 -25.73 18.05 -10.27
C ASN A 130 -24.29 18.06 -10.77
N ILE A 131 -23.98 18.89 -11.75
CA ILE A 131 -22.59 19.08 -12.17
C ILE A 131 -21.93 20.05 -11.18
N ARG A 132 -20.78 19.65 -10.65
CA ARG A 132 -19.94 20.48 -9.80
C ARG A 132 -18.62 20.77 -10.48
N ILE A 133 -18.18 22.02 -10.35
CA ILE A 133 -16.90 22.51 -10.85
C ILE A 133 -16.18 23.10 -9.65
N ASP A 134 -15.02 22.56 -9.31
CA ASP A 134 -14.21 23.00 -8.18
C ASP A 134 -12.78 23.34 -8.65
N ALA A 135 -12.30 24.52 -8.28
CA ALA A 135 -10.90 24.91 -8.44
C ALA A 135 -10.09 24.44 -7.23
N MET A 136 -9.07 23.63 -7.50
CA MET A 136 -8.22 23.02 -6.49
C MET A 136 -6.87 23.73 -6.42
N ASN A 137 -6.27 23.68 -5.23
CA ASN A 137 -4.94 24.23 -4.97
C ASN A 137 -4.81 25.74 -5.28
N VAL A 138 -5.91 26.48 -5.10
CA VAL A 138 -5.93 27.94 -5.25
C VAL A 138 -5.15 28.57 -4.08
N PRO A 139 -4.12 29.40 -4.33
CA PRO A 139 -3.37 30.03 -3.26
C PRO A 139 -4.25 31.00 -2.48
N ALA A 140 -4.08 31.04 -1.15
CA ALA A 140 -4.87 31.89 -0.26
C ALA A 140 -4.72 33.41 -0.58
N ASP A 141 -3.66 33.77 -1.27
CA ASP A 141 -3.35 35.15 -1.68
C ASP A 141 -4.13 35.58 -2.94
N ALA A 142 -4.88 34.67 -3.59
CA ALA A 142 -5.70 35.00 -4.74
C ALA A 142 -7.00 35.70 -4.30
N ILE A 143 -6.97 37.04 -4.31
CA ILE A 143 -8.05 37.87 -3.78
C ILE A 143 -9.26 37.94 -4.72
N TYR A 144 -9.03 37.96 -6.04
CA TYR A 144 -10.10 38.02 -7.03
C TYR A 144 -10.02 36.79 -7.95
N THR A 145 -10.87 35.80 -7.67
CA THR A 145 -10.90 34.54 -8.41
C THR A 145 -12.29 34.32 -8.98
N ASP A 146 -12.36 34.12 -10.29
CA ASP A 146 -13.63 33.95 -10.98
C ASP A 146 -13.61 32.61 -11.70
N ILE A 147 -14.67 31.86 -11.46
CA ILE A 147 -14.91 30.59 -12.12
C ILE A 147 -16.06 30.80 -13.11
N SER A 148 -15.86 30.33 -14.33
CA SER A 148 -16.84 30.49 -15.39
C SER A 148 -17.05 29.19 -16.12
N TYR A 149 -18.26 28.98 -16.61
CA TYR A 149 -18.57 27.87 -17.48
C TYR A 149 -19.38 28.34 -18.68
N SER A 150 -19.22 27.61 -19.77
CA SER A 150 -20.00 27.77 -20.97
C SER A 150 -20.45 26.41 -21.46
N LEU A 151 -21.66 26.38 -22.00
CA LEU A 151 -22.30 25.15 -22.45
C LEU A 151 -22.62 25.29 -23.94
N SER A 152 -22.04 24.43 -24.77
CA SER A 152 -22.37 24.34 -26.18
C SER A 152 -23.09 23.03 -26.47
N GLU A 153 -24.23 23.10 -27.15
CA GLU A 153 -24.93 21.90 -27.61
C GLU A 153 -24.08 21.20 -28.68
N GLY A 154 -23.91 19.87 -28.59
CA GLY A 154 -22.90 19.10 -29.33
C GLY A 154 -22.97 19.17 -30.87
N SER A 155 -24.00 19.80 -31.43
CA SER A 155 -24.09 20.13 -32.87
C SER A 155 -23.29 21.37 -33.28
N ALA A 156 -22.87 22.20 -32.32
CA ALA A 156 -22.13 23.44 -32.53
C ALA A 156 -20.78 23.37 -31.81
N LYS A 157 -19.97 22.37 -32.19
CA LYS A 157 -18.53 22.35 -31.88
C LYS A 157 -17.95 23.68 -32.33
N ASP A 158 -17.40 24.47 -31.41
CA ASP A 158 -16.78 25.79 -31.60
C ASP A 158 -17.70 27.03 -31.39
N SER A 159 -18.98 26.88 -31.01
CA SER A 159 -19.75 28.03 -30.51
C SER A 159 -19.77 28.04 -28.98
N LEU A 160 -18.96 28.91 -28.37
CA LEU A 160 -19.04 29.16 -26.92
C LEU A 160 -20.46 29.59 -26.58
N GLY A 161 -21.15 28.84 -25.72
CA GLY A 161 -22.50 29.16 -25.29
C GLY A 161 -22.58 30.41 -24.41
N THR A 162 -23.70 30.56 -23.70
CA THR A 162 -23.78 31.62 -22.69
C THR A 162 -22.72 31.36 -21.62
N VAL A 163 -21.80 32.30 -21.44
CA VAL A 163 -20.80 32.25 -20.37
C VAL A 163 -21.45 32.73 -19.09
N ILE A 164 -21.47 31.87 -18.09
CA ILE A 164 -21.93 32.20 -16.75
C ILE A 164 -20.68 32.25 -15.87
N THR A 165 -20.47 33.39 -15.21
CA THR A 165 -19.32 33.63 -14.35
C THR A 165 -19.80 33.87 -12.93
N GLU A 166 -19.18 33.19 -11.97
CA GLU A 166 -19.38 33.42 -10.55
C GLU A 166 -18.14 34.14 -9.99
N GLU A 167 -18.34 35.35 -9.48
CA GLU A 167 -17.26 36.20 -9.00
C GLU A 167 -16.82 35.83 -7.58
N ASN A 168 -15.51 35.82 -7.33
CA ASN A 168 -14.90 35.45 -6.04
C ASN A 168 -15.34 34.07 -5.52
N SER A 169 -15.52 33.11 -6.42
CA SER A 169 -15.85 31.73 -6.07
C SER A 169 -14.84 30.76 -6.64
N THR A 170 -14.58 29.69 -5.88
CA THR A 170 -13.78 28.54 -6.31
C THR A 170 -14.63 27.32 -6.64
N THR A 171 -15.95 27.40 -6.43
CA THR A 171 -16.88 26.29 -6.65
C THR A 171 -18.14 26.78 -7.33
N ILE A 172 -18.64 26.01 -8.30
CA ILE A 172 -19.94 26.21 -8.94
C ILE A 172 -20.73 24.92 -8.84
N LYS A 173 -22.01 25.07 -8.49
CA LYS A 173 -23.02 24.02 -8.63
C LYS A 173 -23.99 24.36 -9.76
N ILE A 174 -24.10 23.46 -10.73
CA ILE A 174 -25.00 23.59 -11.86
C ILE A 174 -26.15 22.60 -11.71
N ASP A 175 -27.38 23.12 -11.71
CA ASP A 175 -28.59 22.33 -11.68
C ASP A 175 -29.01 21.94 -13.11
N ILE A 176 -29.04 20.64 -13.36
CA ILE A 176 -29.35 20.06 -14.67
C ILE A 176 -30.84 19.70 -14.83
N GLU A 177 -31.66 19.80 -13.78
CA GLU A 177 -33.08 19.40 -13.83
C GLU A 177 -33.87 20.18 -14.89
N THR A 178 -33.42 21.38 -15.22
CA THR A 178 -34.06 22.28 -16.18
C THR A 178 -33.59 22.08 -17.62
N TRP A 179 -32.58 21.23 -17.85
CA TRP A 179 -31.96 21.07 -19.17
C TRP A 179 -32.62 19.94 -19.95
N PRO A 180 -32.85 20.11 -21.26
CA PRO A 180 -33.40 19.06 -22.09
C PRO A 180 -32.39 17.92 -22.32
N ASP A 181 -32.92 16.76 -22.73
CA ASP A 181 -32.08 15.64 -23.13
C ASP A 181 -31.22 16.01 -24.34
N GLY A 182 -29.93 15.72 -24.27
CA GLY A 182 -28.99 16.11 -25.31
C GLY A 182 -27.54 15.83 -24.95
N GLU A 183 -26.67 16.06 -25.93
CA GLU A 183 -25.21 16.07 -25.77
C GLU A 183 -24.75 17.52 -25.66
N TYR A 184 -23.92 17.79 -24.65
CA TYR A 184 -23.39 19.10 -24.35
C TYR A 184 -21.88 19.04 -24.16
N ASP A 185 -21.17 20.02 -24.70
CA ASP A 185 -19.78 20.27 -24.37
C ASP A 185 -19.76 21.36 -23.29
N LEU A 186 -19.28 21.00 -22.11
CA LEU A 186 -19.11 21.90 -20.98
C LEU A 186 -17.66 22.38 -20.97
N HIS A 187 -17.46 23.68 -21.18
CA HIS A 187 -16.15 24.31 -21.07
C HIS A 187 -16.10 25.17 -19.81
N ALA A 188 -15.23 24.78 -18.87
CA ALA A 188 -15.00 25.47 -17.61
C ALA A 188 -13.65 26.18 -17.62
N GLU A 189 -13.63 27.41 -17.12
CA GLU A 189 -12.45 28.28 -17.07
C GLU A 189 -12.33 28.92 -15.69
N PHE A 190 -11.13 28.87 -15.12
CA PHE A 190 -10.79 29.52 -13.86
C PHE A 190 -9.80 30.65 -14.12
N THR A 191 -10.19 31.86 -13.71
CA THR A 191 -9.45 33.09 -13.96
C THR A 191 -9.10 33.80 -12.66
N ASN A 192 -7.91 34.37 -12.58
CA ASN A 192 -7.52 35.27 -11.50
C ASN A 192 -7.50 36.69 -12.05
N ARG A 193 -8.23 37.57 -11.38
CA ARG A 193 -8.34 38.98 -11.74
C ARG A 193 -7.37 39.80 -10.91
N THR A 194 -6.70 40.74 -11.57
CA THR A 194 -5.86 41.74 -10.92
C THR A 194 -6.35 43.12 -11.30
N VAL A 195 -6.38 44.03 -10.32
CA VAL A 195 -6.71 45.44 -10.53
C VAL A 195 -5.42 46.22 -10.65
N GLU A 196 -5.25 46.91 -11.77
CA GLU A 196 -4.19 47.88 -11.96
C GLU A 196 -4.79 49.28 -11.98
N TYR A 197 -4.27 50.18 -11.13
CA TYR A 197 -4.67 51.57 -11.10
C TYR A 197 -3.68 52.37 -11.97
N ALA A 198 -4.19 53.16 -12.91
CA ALA A 198 -3.34 53.95 -13.81
C ALA A 198 -2.58 55.05 -13.05
N ASP A 199 -3.21 55.65 -12.04
CA ASP A 199 -2.65 56.65 -11.13
C ASP A 199 -3.34 56.55 -9.75
N GLU A 200 -2.74 57.08 -8.66
CA GLU A 200 -3.31 57.03 -7.29
C GLU A 200 -4.67 57.77 -7.14
N GLU A 201 -5.01 58.68 -8.07
CA GLU A 201 -6.29 59.39 -8.10
C GLU A 201 -7.37 58.67 -8.93
N ASP A 202 -7.02 57.61 -9.65
CA ASP A 202 -7.97 56.87 -10.47
C ASP A 202 -8.79 55.90 -9.62
N VAL A 203 -10.07 56.22 -9.44
CA VAL A 203 -10.99 55.43 -8.59
C VAL A 203 -11.47 54.17 -9.32
N ASN A 204 -11.41 54.15 -10.65
CA ASN A 204 -11.87 53.04 -11.48
C ASN A 204 -10.66 52.34 -12.11
N GLY A 205 -9.96 51.54 -11.32
CA GLY A 205 -8.86 50.71 -11.81
C GLY A 205 -9.26 49.81 -12.99
N THR A 206 -8.29 49.47 -13.84
CA THR A 206 -8.49 48.57 -14.97
C THR A 206 -8.38 47.12 -14.48
N TRP A 207 -9.41 46.33 -14.75
CA TRP A 207 -9.42 44.90 -14.42
C TRP A 207 -8.75 44.10 -15.53
N THR A 208 -7.78 43.28 -15.17
CA THR A 208 -7.14 42.32 -16.06
C THR A 208 -7.37 40.91 -15.53
N GLY A 209 -7.76 39.98 -16.40
CA GLY A 209 -7.99 38.58 -16.04
C GLY A 209 -6.95 37.68 -16.69
N LYS A 210 -6.33 36.79 -15.90
CA LYS A 210 -5.46 35.73 -16.40
C LYS A 210 -6.14 34.39 -16.19
N THR A 211 -6.34 33.64 -17.27
CA THR A 211 -6.76 32.23 -17.22
C THR A 211 -5.65 31.40 -16.58
N ILE A 212 -5.97 30.69 -15.50
CA ILE A 212 -5.02 29.82 -14.81
C ILE A 212 -5.22 28.38 -15.24
N ALA A 213 -6.48 27.95 -15.34
CA ALA A 213 -6.83 26.59 -15.69
C ALA A 213 -8.09 26.57 -16.55
N GLN A 214 -8.18 25.55 -17.41
CA GLN A 214 -9.34 25.31 -18.25
C GLN A 214 -9.57 23.81 -18.37
N SER A 215 -10.84 23.40 -18.46
CA SER A 215 -11.23 22.01 -18.66
C SER A 215 -12.43 21.96 -19.59
N THR A 216 -12.43 21.00 -20.52
CA THR A 216 -13.56 20.76 -21.42
C THR A 216 -14.02 19.33 -21.22
N VAL A 217 -15.31 19.14 -20.93
CA VAL A 217 -15.88 17.83 -20.68
C VAL A 217 -17.15 17.60 -21.47
N PHE A 218 -17.32 16.38 -21.95
CA PHE A 218 -18.52 15.96 -22.67
C PHE A 218 -19.56 15.43 -21.70
N VAL A 219 -20.75 16.02 -21.73
CA VAL A 219 -21.88 15.69 -20.86
C VAL A 219 -23.06 15.22 -21.69
N GLU A 220 -23.54 14.01 -21.40
CA GLU A 220 -24.74 13.43 -22.00
C GLU A 220 -25.86 13.39 -20.96
N ILE A 221 -26.97 14.10 -21.24
CA ILE A 221 -28.16 14.16 -20.38
C ILE A 221 -29.26 13.28 -20.96
N LYS A 222 -29.77 12.34 -20.15
CA LYS A 222 -30.90 11.48 -20.51
C LYS A 222 -31.98 11.48 -19.43
N SER A 223 -33.20 11.83 -19.81
CA SER A 223 -34.37 11.74 -18.93
C SER A 223 -34.84 10.32 -18.64
N ARG A 224 -34.33 9.32 -19.37
CA ARG A 224 -34.74 7.92 -19.26
C ARG A 224 -33.54 6.97 -19.16
N ALA A 225 -33.45 6.25 -18.05
CA ALA A 225 -32.59 5.09 -17.92
C ALA A 225 -33.00 3.98 -18.93
N PRO A 226 -32.04 3.20 -19.46
CA PRO A 226 -32.33 2.00 -20.25
C PRO A 226 -32.85 0.88 -19.34
N GLY A 227 -34.10 0.97 -18.87
CA GLY A 227 -34.74 -0.07 -18.06
C GLY A 227 -35.61 0.47 -16.91
N TRP A 228 -36.57 -0.36 -16.49
CA TRP A 228 -37.86 -0.07 -15.84
C TRP A 228 -37.87 0.62 -14.45
N LEU A 229 -37.04 1.61 -14.17
CA LEU A 229 -37.32 2.59 -13.11
C LEU A 229 -36.76 3.94 -13.55
N GLY A 230 -37.66 4.94 -13.60
CA GLY A 230 -37.34 6.29 -14.05
C GLY A 230 -36.40 6.99 -13.07
N CYS A 231 -35.11 6.91 -13.36
CA CYS A 231 -34.09 7.82 -12.86
C CYS A 231 -33.49 8.55 -14.06
N LEU A 232 -33.22 9.86 -13.88
CA LEU A 232 -32.44 10.66 -14.81
C LEU A 232 -31.03 10.04 -14.91
N GLY A 233 -30.54 9.76 -16.12
CA GLY A 233 -29.20 9.24 -16.35
C GLY A 233 -28.30 10.35 -16.86
N LEU A 234 -27.29 10.70 -16.08
CA LEU A 234 -26.23 11.63 -16.49
C LEU A 234 -24.95 10.81 -16.74
N LYS A 235 -24.35 10.98 -17.92
CA LYS A 235 -23.07 10.35 -18.25
C LYS A 235 -22.08 11.42 -18.67
N MET A 236 -20.91 11.42 -18.04
CA MET A 236 -19.83 12.36 -18.32
C MET A 236 -18.62 11.59 -18.85
N THR A 237 -18.04 12.08 -19.94
CA THR A 237 -16.85 11.49 -20.57
C THR A 237 -15.77 12.55 -20.61
N LEU A 238 -14.67 12.28 -19.89
CA LEU A 238 -13.44 13.09 -19.84
C LEU A 238 -12.56 12.77 -21.05
#